data_AF-A0A1Z8X5C5-F1
#
_entry.id   AF-A0A1Z8X5C5-F1
#
_cell.length_a   1.000
_cell.length_b   1.000
_cell.length_c   1.000
_cell.angle_alpha   90.00
_cell.angle_beta   90.00
_cell.angle_gamma   90.00
#
_symmetry.space_group_name_H-M   'P 1'
#
loop_
_entity.id
_entity.type
_entity.pdbx_description
1 polymer ?
#
loop_
_entity_poly.entity_id
_entity_poly.type
_entity_poly.pdbx_seq_one_letter_code
_entity_poly.pdbx_strand_id
1 'polypeptide(L)'
;MLFFFTSIFSYNLLAHHSFLPLLSAEGEPVIKVFDANVEIYKLLNPHTAMIVNTYDEGQKIDWLVELSSASTLTREGWTNDFIKPNDRVTIAILAFRTENRGRLRALLIHPRTNNDSYQLIVAYGIRGDTPIMKRLESRLPLCGNINAELERSQCFLVNNNDLDALKRDFPGVMGYIMP
;
A
#
# COMPACT_ATOMS: atom_id res chain seq x y z
N MET A 1 -13.10 9.30 61.21
CA MET A 1 -12.87 9.77 59.82
C MET A 1 -12.45 8.56 59.00
N LEU A 2 -13.37 7.96 58.24
CA LEU A 2 -13.13 6.74 57.47
C LEU A 2 -12.64 7.16 56.07
N PHE A 3 -11.38 6.84 55.73
CA PHE A 3 -10.86 7.09 54.38
C PHE A 3 -11.31 5.96 53.44
N PHE A 4 -12.21 6.28 52.52
CA PHE A 4 -12.51 5.41 51.38
C PHE A 4 -11.40 5.54 50.34
N PHE A 5 -10.64 4.48 50.12
CA PHE A 5 -9.65 4.40 49.04
C PHE A 5 -10.37 3.91 47.77
N THR A 6 -10.79 4.82 46.91
CA THR A 6 -11.37 4.49 45.61
C THR A 6 -10.24 4.10 44.65
N SER A 7 -10.06 2.79 44.45
CA SER A 7 -9.13 2.27 43.45
C SER A 7 -9.69 2.51 42.05
N ILE A 8 -9.04 3.38 41.28
CA ILE A 8 -9.39 3.63 39.88
C ILE A 8 -8.81 2.47 39.05
N PHE A 9 -9.65 1.50 38.68
CA PHE A 9 -9.31 0.52 37.66
C PHE A 9 -9.28 1.23 36.29
N SER A 10 -8.07 1.54 35.80
CA SER A 10 -7.87 1.92 34.41
C SER A 10 -8.07 0.70 33.53
N TYR A 11 -9.30 0.48 33.07
CA TYR A 11 -9.55 -0.43 31.97
C TYR A 11 -8.85 0.16 30.73
N ASN A 12 -7.78 -0.49 30.28
CA ASN A 12 -7.30 -0.28 28.92
C ASN A 12 -8.43 -0.72 28.00
N LEU A 13 -9.23 0.25 27.55
CA LEU A 13 -10.15 0.05 26.43
C LEU A 13 -9.25 -0.37 25.26
N LEU A 14 -9.28 -1.66 24.95
CA LEU A 14 -8.65 -2.25 23.76
C LEU A 14 -9.37 -1.67 22.53
N ALA A 15 -8.96 -0.47 22.13
CA ALA A 15 -9.29 0.08 20.83
C ALA A 15 -8.48 -0.67 19.77
N HIS A 16 -8.91 -1.87 19.42
CA HIS A 16 -8.48 -2.51 18.17
C HIS A 16 -9.26 -1.82 17.05
N HIS A 17 -8.68 -0.77 16.46
CA HIS A 17 -9.24 -0.10 15.28
C HIS A 17 -9.26 -1.09 14.10
N SER A 18 -10.30 -1.91 14.01
CA SER A 18 -10.51 -2.78 12.86
C SER A 18 -10.96 -1.92 11.69
N PHE A 19 -10.22 -2.03 10.59
CA PHE A 19 -10.63 -1.46 9.32
C PHE A 19 -11.89 -2.18 8.83
N LEU A 20 -12.91 -1.42 8.42
CA LEU A 20 -14.12 -1.98 7.82
C LEU A 20 -13.98 -1.94 6.29
N PRO A 21 -13.68 -3.08 5.63
CA PRO A 21 -13.59 -3.13 4.18
C PRO A 21 -14.95 -2.81 3.56
N LEU A 22 -14.92 -2.14 2.41
CA LEU A 22 -16.03 -2.09 1.48
C LEU A 22 -16.20 -3.49 0.88
N LEU A 23 -17.44 -3.99 0.80
CA LEU A 23 -17.76 -5.30 0.23
C LEU A 23 -18.52 -5.14 -1.08
N SER A 24 -18.32 -6.06 -2.01
CA SER A 24 -19.11 -6.18 -3.24
C SER A 24 -20.53 -6.71 -2.93
N ALA A 25 -21.37 -6.81 -3.96
CA ALA A 25 -22.71 -7.39 -3.82
C ALA A 25 -22.67 -8.86 -3.37
N GLU A 26 -21.58 -9.57 -3.72
CA GLU A 26 -21.30 -10.96 -3.38
C GLU A 26 -20.64 -11.11 -2.00
N GLY A 27 -20.33 -9.99 -1.32
CA GLY A 27 -19.74 -9.98 0.02
C GLY A 27 -18.21 -10.00 0.05
N GLU A 28 -17.54 -9.90 -1.10
CA GLU A 28 -16.07 -9.92 -1.19
C GLU A 28 -15.46 -8.53 -0.97
N PRO A 29 -14.28 -8.41 -0.34
CA PRO A 29 -13.64 -7.12 -0.16
C PRO A 29 -13.27 -6.45 -1.50
N VAL A 30 -13.63 -5.17 -1.64
CA VAL A 30 -13.41 -4.41 -2.87
C VAL A 30 -11.96 -3.93 -2.97
N ILE A 31 -11.31 -4.26 -4.07
CA ILE A 31 -10.03 -3.65 -4.48
C ILE A 31 -10.31 -2.51 -5.46
N LYS A 32 -9.80 -1.32 -5.15
CA LYS A 32 -9.82 -0.17 -6.08
C LYS A 32 -8.42 0.04 -6.64
N VAL A 33 -8.34 0.29 -7.94
CA VAL A 33 -7.10 0.62 -8.64
C VAL A 33 -7.26 1.95 -9.36
N PHE A 34 -6.34 2.88 -9.17
CA PHE A 34 -6.41 4.22 -9.77
C PHE A 34 -5.02 4.84 -9.92
N ASP A 35 -4.90 5.82 -10.82
CA ASP A 35 -3.72 6.66 -10.96
C ASP A 35 -3.84 7.89 -10.05
N ALA A 36 -2.73 8.30 -9.43
CA ALA A 36 -2.69 9.43 -8.53
C ALA A 36 -1.31 10.11 -8.48
N ASN A 37 -1.27 11.29 -7.87
CA ASN A 37 -0.03 11.95 -7.45
C ASN A 37 0.12 11.85 -5.94
N VAL A 38 1.33 11.56 -5.46
CA VAL A 38 1.60 11.55 -4.01
C VAL A 38 1.67 12.98 -3.49
N GLU A 39 0.88 13.29 -2.47
CA GLU A 39 0.97 14.56 -1.75
C GLU A 39 1.90 14.43 -0.54
N ILE A 40 1.60 13.44 0.30
CA ILE A 40 2.31 13.20 1.56
C ILE A 40 2.56 11.70 1.69
N TYR A 41 3.78 11.35 2.10
CA TYR A 41 4.12 10.04 2.62
C TYR A 41 4.92 10.21 3.90
N LYS A 42 4.47 9.60 4.99
CA LYS A 42 5.17 9.66 6.28
C LYS A 42 5.05 8.34 7.03
N LEU A 43 6.20 7.81 7.44
CA LEU A 43 6.28 6.71 8.40
C LEU A 43 5.78 7.20 9.76
N LEU A 44 4.60 6.74 10.15
CA LEU A 44 3.91 7.12 11.39
C LEU A 44 3.44 5.87 12.16
N ASN A 45 3.23 6.04 13.47
CA ASN A 45 2.59 5.03 14.32
C ASN A 45 1.19 5.52 14.72
N PRO A 46 0.19 4.62 14.88
CA PRO A 46 0.29 3.15 14.74
C PRO A 46 0.31 2.66 13.29
N HIS A 47 -0.15 3.47 12.34
CA HIS A 47 -0.16 3.16 10.91
C HIS A 47 0.50 4.29 10.11
N THR A 48 1.37 3.90 9.18
CA THR A 48 1.95 4.82 8.19
C THR A 48 0.83 5.31 7.28
N ALA A 49 0.88 6.58 6.92
CA ALA A 49 -0.11 7.22 6.06
C ALA A 49 0.54 7.76 4.79
N MET A 50 -0.17 7.58 3.68
CA MET A 50 0.11 8.23 2.41
C MET A 50 -1.16 8.95 1.95
N ILE A 51 -1.04 10.23 1.63
CA ILE A 51 -2.10 11.00 0.99
C ILE A 51 -1.75 11.11 -0.49
N VAL A 52 -2.69 10.70 -1.34
CA VAL A 52 -2.55 10.80 -2.79
C VAL A 52 -3.75 11.54 -3.38
N ASN A 53 -3.54 12.17 -4.52
CA ASN A 53 -4.56 12.99 -5.16
C ASN A 53 -4.92 12.40 -6.51
N THR A 54 -6.21 12.19 -6.72
CA THR A 54 -6.78 11.96 -8.05
C THR A 54 -7.43 13.26 -8.53
N TYR A 55 -7.63 13.38 -9.84
CA TYR A 55 -8.37 14.50 -10.43
C TYR A 55 -9.59 13.95 -11.16
N ASP A 56 -10.76 14.47 -10.82
CA ASP A 56 -12.02 14.15 -11.48
C ASP A 56 -12.70 15.46 -11.88
N GLU A 57 -12.99 15.62 -13.17
CA GLU A 57 -13.54 16.86 -13.75
C GLU A 57 -12.84 18.16 -13.29
N GLY A 58 -11.52 18.09 -13.07
CA GLY A 58 -10.71 19.21 -12.58
C GLY A 58 -10.75 19.45 -11.07
N GLN A 59 -11.55 18.69 -10.32
CA GLN A 59 -11.56 18.70 -8.86
C GLN A 59 -10.54 17.72 -8.31
N LYS A 60 -9.75 18.19 -7.34
CA LYS A 60 -8.79 17.37 -6.60
C LYS A 60 -9.54 16.54 -5.58
N ILE A 61 -9.35 15.22 -5.60
CA ILE A 61 -9.89 14.29 -4.61
C ILE A 61 -8.73 13.68 -3.84
N ASP A 62 -8.74 13.85 -2.53
CA ASP A 62 -7.70 13.35 -1.64
C ASP A 62 -8.06 11.95 -1.11
N TRP A 63 -7.12 11.02 -1.24
CA TRP A 63 -7.23 9.66 -0.75
C TRP A 63 -6.26 9.42 0.40
N LEU A 64 -6.77 8.92 1.52
CA LEU A 64 -5.96 8.44 2.63
C LEU A 64 -5.68 6.95 2.46
N VAL A 65 -4.41 6.63 2.22
CA VAL A 65 -3.94 5.26 2.07
C VAL A 65 -3.13 4.86 3.29
N GLU A 66 -3.53 3.79 3.94
CA GLU A 66 -2.86 3.25 5.10
C GLU A 66 -1.92 2.11 4.76
N LEU A 67 -0.76 2.12 5.39
CA LEU A 67 0.24 1.08 5.33
C LEU A 67 0.45 0.47 6.73
N SER A 68 1.37 -0.49 6.83
CA SER A 68 1.78 -1.07 8.12
C SER A 68 2.41 -0.02 9.05
N SER A 69 2.64 -0.38 10.31
CA SER A 69 3.26 0.52 11.30
C SER A 69 4.64 1.00 10.84
N ALA A 70 5.04 2.21 11.25
CA ALA A 70 6.39 2.72 10.98
C ALA A 70 7.47 1.73 11.44
N SER A 71 7.29 1.10 12.60
CA SER A 71 8.22 0.09 13.13
C SER A 71 8.36 -1.15 12.23
N THR A 72 7.28 -1.54 11.56
CA THR A 72 7.29 -2.68 10.63
C THR A 72 7.95 -2.28 9.32
N LEU A 73 7.52 -1.17 8.72
CA LEU A 73 8.03 -0.71 7.43
C LEU A 73 9.52 -0.33 7.52
N THR A 74 9.96 0.32 8.60
CA THR A 74 11.38 0.65 8.79
C THR A 74 12.24 -0.61 8.87
N ARG A 75 11.76 -1.66 9.53
CA ARG A 75 12.46 -2.97 9.58
C ARG A 75 12.51 -3.66 8.22
N GLU A 76 11.50 -3.42 7.39
CA GLU A 76 11.46 -3.84 5.98
C GLU A 76 12.32 -2.96 5.06
N GLY A 77 12.96 -1.91 5.58
CA GLY A 77 13.85 -1.03 4.80
C GLY A 77 13.17 0.15 4.10
N TRP A 78 11.89 0.40 4.39
CA TRP A 78 11.22 1.63 3.96
C TRP A 78 11.83 2.83 4.67
N THR A 79 11.98 3.93 3.94
CA THR A 79 12.46 5.22 4.45
C THR A 79 11.50 6.32 4.04
N ASN A 80 11.49 7.45 4.76
CA ASN A 80 10.64 8.60 4.42
C ASN A 80 10.93 9.19 3.02
N ASP A 81 12.09 8.88 2.43
CA ASP A 81 12.50 9.37 1.10
C ASP A 81 12.22 8.37 -0.02
N PHE A 82 11.67 7.19 0.31
CA PHE A 82 11.35 6.14 -0.65
C PHE A 82 10.29 6.61 -1.65
N ILE A 83 9.18 7.18 -1.14
CA ILE A 83 8.14 7.83 -1.93
C ILE A 83 8.26 9.34 -1.70
N LYS A 84 8.28 10.11 -2.78
CA LYS A 84 8.43 11.56 -2.74
C LYS A 84 7.12 12.26 -3.11
N PRO A 85 6.88 13.47 -2.58
CA PRO A 85 5.82 14.32 -3.08
C PRO A 85 5.93 14.50 -4.60
N ASN A 86 4.78 14.52 -5.26
CA ASN A 86 4.56 14.56 -6.72
C ASN A 86 4.93 13.28 -7.49
N ASP A 87 5.36 12.20 -6.84
CA ASP A 87 5.50 10.92 -7.53
C ASP A 87 4.16 10.55 -8.19
N ARG A 88 4.23 10.21 -9.48
CA ARG A 88 3.10 9.63 -10.21
C ARG A 88 3.03 8.15 -9.88
N VAL A 89 1.87 7.70 -9.46
CA VAL A 89 1.68 6.32 -9.02
C VAL A 89 0.41 5.72 -9.61
N THR A 90 0.45 4.43 -9.91
CA THR A 90 -0.76 3.60 -10.04
C THR A 90 -0.88 2.80 -8.75
N ILE A 91 -2.00 2.89 -8.06
CA ILE A 91 -2.17 2.34 -6.72
C ILE A 91 -3.32 1.34 -6.68
N ALA A 92 -3.12 0.22 -6.00
CA ALA A 92 -4.16 -0.74 -5.65
C ALA A 92 -4.38 -0.71 -4.13
N ILE A 93 -5.63 -0.51 -3.70
CA ILE A 93 -6.02 -0.49 -2.30
C ILE A 93 -7.16 -1.46 -2.00
N LEU A 94 -7.13 -2.03 -0.80
CA LEU A 94 -8.32 -2.60 -0.17
C LEU A 94 -9.18 -1.44 0.32
N ALA A 95 -10.29 -1.17 -0.36
CA ALA A 95 -11.13 -0.02 -0.08
C ALA A 95 -11.86 -0.17 1.26
N PHE A 96 -11.99 0.91 2.01
CA PHE A 96 -12.81 0.95 3.21
C PHE A 96 -14.22 1.44 2.90
N ARG A 97 -15.16 1.21 3.82
CA ARG A 97 -16.51 1.79 3.72
C ARG A 97 -16.50 3.31 3.78
N THR A 98 -15.56 3.88 4.53
CA THR A 98 -15.29 5.32 4.50
C THR A 98 -14.76 5.69 3.12
N GLU A 99 -15.37 6.72 2.53
CA GLU A 99 -14.96 7.22 1.22
C GLU A 99 -13.49 7.63 1.20
N ASN A 100 -12.88 7.50 0.02
CA ASN A 100 -11.52 7.89 -0.28
C ASN A 100 -10.46 7.37 0.71
N ARG A 101 -10.70 6.20 1.30
CA ARG A 101 -9.78 5.57 2.25
C ARG A 101 -9.60 4.09 1.94
N GLY A 102 -8.38 3.59 2.17
CA GLY A 102 -8.12 2.16 2.08
C GLY A 102 -6.74 1.77 2.54
N ARG A 103 -6.47 0.47 2.52
CA ARG A 103 -5.17 -0.11 2.86
C ARG A 103 -4.39 -0.45 1.60
N LEU A 104 -3.11 -0.07 1.56
CA LEU A 104 -2.25 -0.36 0.41
C LEU A 104 -2.14 -1.87 0.15
N ARG A 105 -2.35 -2.27 -1.10
CA ARG A 105 -2.11 -3.63 -1.61
C ARG A 105 -0.91 -3.66 -2.55
N ALA A 106 -0.82 -2.67 -3.42
CA ALA A 106 0.35 -2.47 -4.26
C ALA A 106 0.47 -1.02 -4.72
N LEU A 107 1.68 -0.66 -5.10
CA LEU A 107 2.03 0.66 -5.62
C LEU A 107 2.99 0.48 -6.81
N LEU A 108 2.64 1.01 -7.97
CA LEU A 108 3.57 1.18 -9.08
C LEU A 108 4.00 2.64 -9.13
N ILE A 109 5.23 2.92 -8.73
CA ILE A 109 5.83 4.25 -8.85
C ILE A 109 6.37 4.40 -10.27
N HIS A 110 5.93 5.46 -10.95
CA HIS A 110 6.37 5.75 -12.31
C HIS A 110 7.78 6.36 -12.31
N PRO A 111 8.57 6.15 -13.37
CA PRO A 111 9.88 6.76 -13.53
C PRO A 111 9.82 8.29 -13.37
N ARG A 112 10.74 8.86 -12.59
CA ARG A 112 10.89 10.32 -12.47
C ARG A 112 11.65 10.90 -13.66
N THR A 113 12.54 10.10 -14.24
CA THR A 113 13.28 10.41 -15.46
C THR A 113 13.09 9.29 -16.48
N ASN A 114 13.34 9.57 -17.76
CA ASN A 114 13.16 8.59 -18.84
C ASN A 114 14.12 7.38 -18.75
N ASN A 115 15.18 7.48 -17.95
CA ASN A 115 16.17 6.41 -17.78
C ASN A 115 15.89 5.51 -16.57
N ASP A 116 14.93 5.88 -15.72
CA ASP A 116 14.58 5.10 -14.53
C ASP A 116 13.58 3.98 -14.89
N SER A 117 13.64 2.88 -14.13
CA SER A 117 12.61 1.84 -14.18
C SER A 117 11.43 2.22 -13.28
N TYR A 118 10.26 1.67 -13.55
CA TYR A 118 9.17 1.70 -12.58
C TYR A 118 9.59 0.91 -11.33
N GLN A 119 9.06 1.30 -10.18
CA GLN A 119 9.20 0.51 -8.95
C GLN A 119 7.83 -0.06 -8.61
N LEU A 120 7.66 -1.37 -8.74
CA LEU A 120 6.46 -2.07 -8.31
C LEU A 120 6.67 -2.57 -6.88
N ILE A 121 5.88 -2.04 -5.96
CA ILE A 121 5.83 -2.50 -4.58
C ILE A 121 4.56 -3.32 -4.40
N VAL A 122 4.73 -4.57 -4.03
CA VAL A 122 3.64 -5.43 -3.56
C VAL A 122 3.66 -5.40 -2.04
N ALA A 123 2.56 -4.93 -1.44
CA ALA A 123 2.46 -4.62 -0.02
C ALA A 123 1.57 -5.62 0.73
N TYR A 124 1.33 -5.31 2.01
CA TYR A 124 0.79 -6.21 3.00
C TYR A 124 -0.46 -7.01 2.55
N GLY A 125 -0.38 -8.32 2.78
CA GLY A 125 -1.43 -9.30 2.55
C GLY A 125 -1.44 -9.89 1.12
N ILE A 126 -0.40 -9.62 0.34
CA ILE A 126 0.05 -10.45 -0.77
C ILE A 126 1.43 -10.99 -0.33
N ARG A 127 1.49 -12.25 0.12
CA ARG A 127 2.68 -12.85 0.78
C ARG A 127 3.66 -13.43 -0.24
N GLY A 128 4.94 -13.54 0.13
CA GLY A 128 6.01 -14.05 -0.73
C GLY A 128 5.75 -15.44 -1.32
N ASP A 129 5.01 -16.30 -0.62
CA ASP A 129 4.71 -17.66 -1.07
C ASP A 129 3.52 -17.79 -2.06
N THR A 130 2.82 -16.69 -2.34
CA THR A 130 1.66 -16.70 -3.23
C THR A 130 2.06 -16.93 -4.70
N PRO A 131 1.18 -17.52 -5.53
CA PRO A 131 1.45 -17.71 -6.96
C PRO A 131 1.78 -16.41 -7.71
N ILE A 132 1.18 -15.29 -7.29
CA ILE A 132 1.46 -13.96 -7.82
C ILE A 132 2.90 -13.57 -7.52
N MET A 133 3.32 -13.66 -6.27
CA MET A 133 4.67 -13.25 -5.85
C MET A 133 5.75 -14.10 -6.52
N LYS A 134 5.62 -15.43 -6.49
CA LYS A 134 6.54 -16.34 -7.19
C LYS A 134 6.69 -16.02 -8.67
N ARG A 135 5.59 -15.60 -9.31
CA ARG A 135 5.61 -15.20 -10.71
C ARG A 135 6.38 -13.90 -10.93
N LEU A 136 6.12 -12.88 -10.12
CA LEU A 136 6.85 -11.60 -10.20
C LEU A 136 8.34 -11.81 -9.92
N GLU A 137 8.69 -12.57 -8.89
CA GLU A 137 10.08 -12.92 -8.54
C GLU A 137 10.82 -13.64 -9.67
N SER A 138 10.14 -14.54 -10.38
CA SER A 138 10.74 -15.26 -11.51
C SER A 138 11.01 -14.38 -12.74
N ARG A 139 10.44 -13.17 -12.79
CA ARG A 139 10.42 -12.30 -13.98
C ARG A 139 11.12 -10.97 -13.79
N LEU A 140 11.14 -10.45 -12.56
CA LEU A 140 11.52 -9.08 -12.29
C LEU A 140 12.66 -9.00 -11.27
N PRO A 141 13.67 -8.16 -11.51
CA PRO A 141 14.72 -7.90 -10.52
C PRO A 141 14.15 -7.15 -9.30
N LEU A 142 14.69 -7.43 -8.12
CA LEU A 142 14.31 -6.73 -6.89
C LEU A 142 14.89 -5.30 -6.83
N CYS A 143 14.19 -4.37 -6.19
CA CYS A 143 14.71 -3.04 -5.90
C CYS A 143 15.38 -3.00 -4.51
N GLY A 144 16.61 -2.47 -4.45
CA GLY A 144 17.62 -2.82 -3.45
C GLY A 144 17.43 -2.40 -1.99
N ASN A 145 16.33 -1.77 -1.61
CA ASN A 145 16.17 -1.24 -0.24
C ASN A 145 15.05 -1.92 0.57
N ILE A 146 14.12 -2.63 -0.05
CA ILE A 146 13.06 -3.34 0.69
C ILE A 146 13.52 -4.77 0.95
N ASN A 147 13.64 -5.15 2.23
CA ASN A 147 14.07 -6.49 2.62
C ASN A 147 12.97 -7.52 2.34
N ALA A 148 13.17 -8.33 1.30
CA ALA A 148 12.27 -9.40 0.89
C ALA A 148 12.22 -10.58 1.88
N GLU A 149 13.23 -10.78 2.74
CA GLU A 149 13.30 -11.90 3.71
C GLU A 149 12.19 -11.88 4.75
N LEU A 150 11.56 -10.71 4.95
CA LEU A 150 10.44 -10.58 5.88
C LEU A 150 9.09 -10.97 5.25
N GLU A 151 9.05 -11.27 3.95
CA GLU A 151 7.89 -11.74 3.17
C GLU A 151 6.61 -10.89 3.34
N ARG A 152 6.75 -9.60 3.63
CA ARG A 152 5.64 -8.68 3.94
C ARG A 152 5.41 -7.61 2.88
N SER A 153 6.49 -7.04 2.39
CA SER A 153 6.54 -6.12 1.26
C SER A 153 7.67 -6.55 0.36
N GLN A 154 7.51 -6.39 -0.95
CA GLN A 154 8.57 -6.66 -1.90
C GLN A 154 8.55 -5.63 -3.01
N CYS A 155 9.74 -5.23 -3.43
CA CYS A 155 9.93 -4.23 -4.44
C CYS A 155 10.59 -4.84 -5.67
N PHE A 156 10.04 -4.55 -6.84
CA PHE A 156 10.56 -4.97 -8.14
C PHE A 156 10.88 -3.75 -8.98
N LEU A 157 11.97 -3.82 -9.74
CA LEU A 157 12.23 -2.91 -10.84
C LEU A 157 11.53 -3.45 -12.09
N VAL A 158 10.77 -2.60 -12.76
CA VAL A 158 10.02 -2.97 -13.97
C VAL A 158 10.40 -1.99 -15.07
N ASN A 159 11.02 -2.45 -16.15
CA ASN A 159 11.24 -1.59 -17.32
C ASN A 159 9.98 -1.55 -18.22
N ASN A 160 10.00 -0.72 -19.27
CA ASN A 160 8.86 -0.60 -20.18
C ASN A 160 8.46 -1.93 -20.84
N ASN A 161 9.44 -2.71 -21.30
CA ASN A 161 9.18 -4.00 -21.98
C ASN A 161 8.55 -5.01 -21.02
N ASP A 162 9.04 -5.09 -19.79
CA ASP A 162 8.50 -5.96 -18.75
C ASP A 162 7.09 -5.53 -18.36
N LEU A 163 6.84 -4.23 -18.24
CA LEU A 163 5.51 -3.71 -17.94
C LEU A 163 4.50 -4.05 -19.05
N ASP A 164 4.90 -3.93 -20.31
CA ASP A 164 4.07 -4.29 -21.45
C ASP A 164 3.81 -5.80 -21.52
N ALA A 165 4.81 -6.62 -21.20
CA ALA A 165 4.65 -8.06 -21.08
C ALA A 165 3.67 -8.43 -19.95
N LEU A 166 3.80 -7.81 -18.77
CA LEU A 166 2.88 -8.03 -17.65
C LEU A 166 1.44 -7.63 -18.01
N LYS A 167 1.23 -6.48 -18.67
CA LYS A 167 -0.11 -6.05 -19.10
C LYS A 167 -0.74 -6.98 -20.14
N ARG A 168 0.09 -7.60 -20.99
CA ARG A 168 -0.38 -8.56 -22.01
C ARG A 168 -0.75 -9.91 -21.40
N ASP A 169 0.08 -10.41 -20.50
CA ASP A 169 -0.12 -11.71 -19.86
C ASP A 169 -1.20 -11.68 -18.78
N PHE A 170 -1.40 -10.52 -18.14
CA PHE A 170 -2.35 -10.30 -17.06
C PHE A 170 -3.30 -9.15 -17.41
N PRO A 171 -4.36 -9.43 -18.19
CA PRO A 171 -5.31 -8.40 -18.60
C PRO A 171 -6.00 -7.77 -17.39
N GLY A 172 -6.33 -6.49 -17.50
CA GLY A 172 -6.92 -5.69 -16.42
C GLY A 172 -5.91 -4.72 -15.79
N VAL A 173 -6.43 -3.69 -15.11
CA VAL A 173 -5.58 -2.67 -14.47
C VAL A 173 -4.83 -3.31 -13.31
N MET A 174 -3.51 -3.38 -13.43
CA MET A 174 -2.63 -4.12 -12.54
C MET A 174 -3.02 -5.61 -12.37
N GLY A 175 -3.47 -6.28 -13.45
CA GLY A 175 -3.84 -7.71 -13.38
C GLY A 175 -2.73 -8.63 -12.84
N TYR A 176 -1.46 -8.22 -12.99
CA TYR A 176 -0.28 -8.96 -12.53
C TYR A 176 -0.05 -8.97 -11.01
N ILE A 177 -0.87 -8.25 -10.23
CA ILE A 177 -0.88 -8.28 -8.76
C ILE A 177 -2.23 -8.72 -8.16
N MET A 178 -3.25 -8.92 -9.00
CA MET A 178 -4.57 -9.33 -8.57
C MET A 178 -4.62 -10.87 -8.52
N PRO A 179 -5.12 -11.47 -7.42
CA PRO A 179 -5.26 -12.93 -7.31
C PRO A 179 -6.28 -13.51 -8.29
#